data_AF-A0A1G0LRP8-F1
#
_entry.id   AF-A0A1G0LRP8-F1
#
_cell.length_a   1.000
_cell.length_b   1.000
_cell.length_c   1.000
_cell.angle_alpha   90.00
_cell.angle_beta   90.00
_cell.angle_gamma   90.00
#
_symmetry.space_group_name_H-M   'P 1'
#
loop_
_entity.id
_entity.type
_entity.pdbx_description
1 polymer ?
#
loop_
_entity_poly.entity_id
_entity_poly.type
_entity_poly.pdbx_seq_one_letter_code
_entity_poly.pdbx_strand_id
1 'polypeptide(L)'
;MSPQQRKKININLLIPFLVIALVFGTMLWQKYRNSRDLPVAPQIEPLLGKRTAVLFFVTDGTRLVREARELDPCGDAVACLGDVLEELLNGPVGEFDEPLPEGTVINAVRIDGDLASIDLNRAFADTLPSGSSAEMMAVYSIVDTVTVNFPQISKVKLNVEGEQSFQLKHLDLSEPLSPDYTLELPQQPVPDADVSQPSKKLKEKQ
;
A
#
# COMPACT_ATOMS: atom_id res chain seq x y z
N MET A 1 -15.14 52.46 68.67
CA MET A 1 -13.98 52.69 67.79
C MET A 1 -12.81 51.88 68.32
N SER A 2 -12.42 50.80 67.65
CA SER A 2 -11.20 50.03 67.94
C SER A 2 -10.20 50.25 66.79
N PRO A 3 -8.91 50.50 67.06
CA PRO A 3 -7.94 50.72 65.99
C PRO A 3 -7.48 49.38 65.40
N GLN A 4 -7.64 49.22 64.08
CA GLN A 4 -7.02 48.14 63.30
C GLN A 4 -5.50 48.34 63.25
N GLN A 5 -4.74 47.45 63.89
CA GLN A 5 -3.30 47.35 63.64
C GLN A 5 -3.05 46.80 62.24
N ARG A 6 -2.64 47.66 61.31
CA ARG A 6 -2.07 47.23 60.01
C ARG A 6 -0.77 46.49 60.27
N LYS A 7 -0.75 45.19 59.99
CA LYS A 7 0.43 44.33 60.07
C LYS A 7 1.47 44.83 59.06
N LYS A 8 2.52 45.51 59.54
CA LYS A 8 3.66 45.93 58.71
C LYS A 8 4.38 44.65 58.25
N ILE A 9 4.37 44.38 56.95
CA ILE A 9 5.12 43.26 56.38
C ILE A 9 6.61 43.59 56.53
N ASN A 10 7.36 42.71 57.21
CA ASN A 10 8.78 42.90 57.44
C ASN A 10 9.53 42.81 56.11
N ILE A 11 10.12 43.92 55.66
CA ILE A 11 10.93 44.01 54.43
C ILE A 11 12.01 42.92 54.36
N ASN A 12 12.56 42.51 55.50
CA ASN A 12 13.54 41.41 55.58
C ASN A 12 13.00 40.05 55.10
N LEU A 13 11.69 39.82 55.06
CA LEU A 13 11.09 38.58 54.53
C LEU A 13 10.77 38.68 53.03
N LEU A 14 10.65 39.90 52.48
CA LEU A 14 10.38 40.13 51.07
C LEU A 14 11.65 39.97 50.21
N ILE A 15 12.81 40.35 50.73
CA ILE A 15 14.10 40.23 50.04
C ILE A 15 14.42 38.78 49.62
N PRO A 16 14.39 37.77 50.51
CA PRO A 16 14.70 36.38 50.11
C PRO A 16 13.65 35.82 49.13
N PHE A 17 12.38 36.19 49.28
CA PHE A 17 11.32 35.77 48.36
C PHE A 17 11.54 36.33 46.95
N LEU A 18 11.97 37.59 46.85
CA LEU A 18 12.27 38.23 45.56
C LEU A 18 13.49 37.58 44.89
N VAL A 19 14.52 37.21 45.65
CA VAL A 19 15.68 36.48 45.14
C VAL A 19 15.28 35.09 44.62
N ILE A 20 14.45 34.35 45.37
CA ILE A 20 13.95 33.04 44.93
C ILE A 20 13.11 33.16 43.65
N ALA A 21 12.22 34.16 43.58
CA ALA A 21 11.41 34.40 42.39
C ALA A 21 12.27 34.76 41.16
N LEU A 22 13.36 35.49 41.35
CA LEU A 22 14.31 35.81 40.27
C LEU A 22 15.04 34.56 39.77
N VAL A 23 15.51 33.69 40.67
CA VAL A 23 16.18 32.43 40.32
C VAL A 23 15.22 31.45 39.64
N PHE A 24 13.98 31.33 40.14
CA PHE A 24 12.96 30.51 39.49
C PHE A 24 12.55 31.09 38.13
N GLY A 25 12.45 32.41 38.03
CA GLY A 25 12.15 33.10 36.78
C GLY A 25 13.23 32.86 35.72
N THR A 26 14.52 32.95 36.08
CA THR A 26 15.62 32.67 35.15
C THR A 26 15.69 31.19 34.79
N MET A 27 15.46 30.27 35.72
CA MET A 27 15.43 28.82 35.44
C MET A 27 14.28 28.44 34.49
N LEU A 28 13.08 29.00 34.71
CA LEU A 28 11.93 28.78 33.82
C LEU A 28 12.15 29.42 32.44
N TRP A 29 12.78 30.60 32.39
CA TRP A 29 13.13 31.25 31.12
C TRP A 29 14.19 30.48 30.35
N GLN A 30 15.18 29.89 31.04
CA GLN A 30 16.21 29.05 30.43
C GLN A 30 15.59 27.80 29.80
N LYS A 31 14.66 27.15 30.50
CA LYS A 31 13.88 26.03 29.94
C LYS A 31 13.04 26.45 28.74
N TYR A 32 12.43 27.64 28.79
CA TYR A 32 11.61 28.18 27.70
C TYR A 32 12.44 28.58 26.47
N ARG A 33 13.69 29.03 26.66
CA ARG A 33 14.61 29.39 25.57
C ARG A 33 15.11 28.16 24.81
N ASN A 34 15.43 27.07 25.51
CA ASN A 34 15.80 25.79 24.87
C ASN A 34 14.66 25.18 24.03
N SER A 35 13.40 25.49 24.33
CA SER A 35 12.24 25.01 23.55
C SER A 35 11.89 25.90 22.35
N ARG A 36 12.63 27.00 22.10
CA ARG A 36 12.42 27.88 20.94
C ARG A 36 13.35 27.58 19.77
N ASP A 37 14.44 26.85 20.00
CA ASP A 37 15.16 26.19 18.93
C ASP A 37 14.36 24.94 18.56
N LEU A 38 13.34 25.13 17.73
CA LEU A 38 12.70 24.02 17.02
C LEU A 38 13.84 23.24 16.35
N PRO A 39 14.00 21.93 16.59
CA PRO A 39 14.87 21.16 15.72
C PRO A 39 14.38 21.44 14.30
N VAL A 40 15.29 21.87 13.42
CA VAL A 40 15.02 21.87 11.98
C VAL A 40 14.45 20.49 11.71
N ALA A 41 13.15 20.41 11.44
CA ALA A 41 12.52 19.14 11.10
C ALA A 41 13.41 18.54 10.02
N PRO A 42 13.89 17.28 10.17
CA PRO A 42 14.67 16.67 9.10
C PRO A 42 13.85 16.88 7.83
N GLN A 43 14.42 17.62 6.89
CA GLN A 43 13.84 17.79 5.57
C GLN A 43 13.77 16.37 5.05
N ILE A 44 12.58 15.77 5.10
CA ILE A 44 12.29 14.59 4.31
C ILE A 44 12.44 15.14 2.90
N GLU A 45 13.62 14.93 2.29
CA GLU A 45 13.73 14.99 0.84
C GLU A 45 12.52 14.22 0.33
N PRO A 46 11.70 14.78 -0.57
CA PRO A 46 10.59 14.02 -1.13
C PRO A 46 11.21 12.82 -1.83
N LEU A 47 11.28 11.70 -1.09
CA LEU A 47 11.54 10.39 -1.61
C LEU A 47 10.58 10.30 -2.77
N LEU A 48 11.09 10.15 -3.99
CA LEU A 48 10.28 9.74 -5.12
C LEU A 48 9.33 8.67 -4.59
N GLY A 49 8.04 9.00 -4.57
CA GLY A 49 7.10 8.37 -3.64
C GLY A 49 6.99 6.88 -3.91
N LYS A 50 6.79 6.08 -2.87
CA LYS A 50 6.35 4.70 -3.04
C LYS A 50 5.12 4.66 -3.94
N ARG A 51 5.04 3.66 -4.82
CA ARG A 51 3.86 3.39 -5.64
C ARG A 51 3.14 2.17 -5.08
N THR A 52 1.83 2.12 -5.25
CA THR A 52 1.02 0.96 -4.88
C THR A 52 0.68 0.18 -6.13
N ALA A 53 1.01 -1.11 -6.14
CA ALA A 53 0.55 -2.07 -7.14
C ALA A 53 -0.56 -2.95 -6.57
N VAL A 54 -1.42 -3.45 -7.45
CA VAL A 54 -2.47 -4.43 -7.12
C VAL A 54 -2.12 -5.76 -7.77
N LEU A 55 -1.85 -6.77 -6.96
CA LEU A 55 -1.50 -8.12 -7.39
C LEU A 55 -2.72 -9.04 -7.24
N PHE A 56 -2.86 -10.01 -8.14
CA PHE A 56 -3.97 -10.96 -8.16
C PHE A 56 -3.48 -12.34 -7.72
N PHE A 57 -3.89 -12.77 -6.53
CA PHE A 57 -3.55 -14.09 -5.98
C PHE A 57 -4.78 -15.00 -5.97
N VAL A 58 -4.59 -16.29 -5.69
CA VAL A 58 -5.66 -17.29 -5.74
C VAL A 58 -6.29 -17.46 -4.37
N THR A 59 -7.61 -17.66 -4.35
CA THR A 59 -8.36 -18.07 -3.15
C THR A 59 -9.32 -19.20 -3.51
N ASP A 60 -9.47 -20.16 -2.58
CA ASP A 60 -10.29 -21.37 -2.74
C ASP A 60 -10.01 -22.16 -4.04
N GLY A 61 -8.80 -22.02 -4.60
CA GLY A 61 -8.34 -22.66 -5.84
C GLY A 61 -9.08 -22.27 -7.14
N THR A 62 -10.07 -21.37 -7.07
CA THR A 62 -11.00 -21.10 -8.19
C THR A 62 -11.29 -19.63 -8.43
N ARG A 63 -10.86 -18.73 -7.55
CA ARG A 63 -11.11 -17.29 -7.65
C ARG A 63 -9.83 -16.51 -7.46
N LEU A 64 -9.82 -15.30 -8.02
CA LEU A 64 -8.76 -14.33 -7.81
C LEU A 64 -9.14 -13.32 -6.73
N VAL A 65 -8.14 -12.81 -6.03
CA VAL A 65 -8.30 -11.76 -5.01
C VAL A 65 -7.17 -10.75 -5.13
N ARG A 66 -7.52 -9.49 -4.86
CA ARG A 66 -6.58 -8.37 -4.93
C ARG A 66 -5.79 -8.25 -3.64
N GLU A 67 -4.48 -8.14 -3.76
CA GLU A 67 -3.55 -7.75 -2.69
C GLU A 67 -2.79 -6.49 -3.12
N ALA A 68 -2.71 -5.49 -2.24
CA ALA A 68 -1.95 -4.28 -2.51
C ALA A 68 -0.49 -4.46 -2.07
N ARG A 69 0.46 -4.03 -2.91
CA ARG A 69 1.91 -4.07 -2.64
C ARG A 69 2.51 -2.68 -2.78
N GLU A 70 3.29 -2.26 -1.80
CA GLU A 70 4.10 -1.05 -1.93
C GLU A 70 5.39 -1.38 -2.68
N LEU A 71 5.67 -0.61 -3.72
CA LEU A 71 6.85 -0.73 -4.56
C LEU A 71 7.63 0.58 -4.58
N ASP A 72 8.92 0.47 -4.81
CA ASP A 72 9.77 1.62 -5.05
C ASP A 72 9.45 2.27 -6.42
N PRO A 73 9.83 3.54 -6.61
CA PRO A 73 9.79 4.18 -7.91
C PRO A 73 10.63 3.44 -8.94
N CYS A 74 10.13 3.40 -10.17
CA CYS A 74 10.74 2.78 -11.33
C CYS A 74 10.95 3.82 -12.44
N GLY A 75 11.93 3.58 -13.31
CA GLY A 75 12.36 4.57 -14.30
C GLY A 75 11.42 4.74 -15.49
N ASP A 76 10.89 3.64 -16.01
CA ASP A 76 9.96 3.61 -17.15
C ASP A 76 8.90 2.51 -17.00
N ALA A 77 7.90 2.50 -17.88
CA ALA A 77 6.79 1.57 -17.80
C ALA A 77 7.21 0.09 -17.88
N VAL A 78 8.28 -0.24 -18.61
CA VAL A 78 8.76 -1.63 -18.73
C VAL A 78 9.44 -2.06 -17.44
N ALA A 79 10.29 -1.20 -16.86
CA ALA A 79 10.88 -1.43 -15.55
C ALA A 79 9.81 -1.58 -14.47
N CYS A 80 8.81 -0.67 -14.45
CA CYS A 80 7.71 -0.74 -13.50
C CYS A 80 6.91 -2.04 -13.61
N LEU A 81 6.67 -2.51 -14.84
CA LEU A 81 5.94 -3.75 -15.12
C LEU A 81 6.76 -4.97 -14.67
N GLY A 82 8.08 -4.96 -14.92
CA GLY A 82 9.00 -5.98 -14.40
C GLY A 82 8.88 -6.12 -12.89
N ASP A 83 9.05 -5.03 -12.13
CA ASP A 83 8.94 -5.04 -10.67
C ASP A 83 7.58 -5.57 -10.17
N VAL A 84 6.47 -5.22 -10.84
CA VAL A 84 5.12 -5.68 -10.45
C VAL A 84 4.99 -7.19 -10.61
N LEU A 85 5.51 -7.71 -11.73
CA LEU A 85 5.48 -9.15 -12.00
C LEU A 85 6.43 -9.93 -11.10
N GLU A 86 7.59 -9.37 -10.76
CA GLU A 86 8.50 -9.94 -9.75
C GLU A 86 7.82 -10.04 -8.37
N GLU A 87 7.07 -9.01 -7.96
CA GLU A 87 6.30 -9.10 -6.72
C GLU A 87 5.16 -10.13 -6.78
N LEU A 88 4.57 -10.35 -7.96
CA LEU A 88 3.60 -11.43 -8.16
C LEU A 88 4.27 -12.80 -8.00
N LEU A 89 5.47 -12.98 -8.54
CA LEU A 89 6.28 -14.20 -8.39
C LEU A 89 6.74 -14.43 -6.94
N ASN A 90 6.99 -13.37 -6.19
CA ASN A 90 7.32 -13.44 -4.76
C ASN A 90 6.16 -13.96 -3.89
N GLY A 91 4.94 -14.05 -4.46
CA GLY A 91 3.79 -14.62 -3.79
C GLY A 91 3.05 -13.65 -2.86
N PRO A 92 1.92 -14.12 -2.30
CA PRO A 92 1.10 -13.34 -1.38
C PRO A 92 1.78 -13.18 -0.01
N VAL A 93 1.49 -12.07 0.67
CA VAL A 93 1.89 -11.88 2.07
C VAL A 93 0.83 -12.47 3.03
N GLY A 94 -0.43 -12.55 2.58
CA GLY A 94 -1.54 -13.11 3.34
C GLY A 94 -1.70 -14.63 3.19
N GLU A 95 -2.89 -15.10 3.53
CA GLU A 95 -3.28 -16.52 3.48
C GLU A 95 -3.80 -16.95 2.09
N PHE A 96 -3.35 -16.28 1.02
CA PHE A 96 -3.75 -16.60 -0.34
C PHE A 96 -2.81 -17.64 -0.95
N ASP A 97 -3.31 -18.34 -1.97
CA ASP A 97 -2.53 -19.33 -2.69
C ASP A 97 -1.70 -18.67 -3.80
N GLU A 98 -0.50 -19.19 -4.03
CA GLU A 98 0.36 -18.79 -5.14
C GLU A 98 -0.26 -19.20 -6.49
N PRO A 99 -0.43 -18.25 -7.43
CA PRO A 99 -0.99 -18.53 -8.76
C PRO A 99 0.01 -19.20 -9.69
N LEU A 100 1.30 -18.93 -9.50
CA LEU A 100 2.37 -19.32 -10.41
C LEU A 100 3.18 -20.45 -9.78
N PRO A 101 3.58 -21.47 -10.55
CA PRO A 101 4.30 -22.59 -9.97
C PRO A 101 5.74 -22.18 -9.60
N GLU A 102 6.30 -22.88 -8.61
CA GLU A 102 7.68 -22.67 -8.17
C GLU A 102 8.66 -22.77 -9.36
N GLY A 103 9.64 -21.85 -9.35
CA GLY A 103 10.67 -21.79 -10.39
C GLY A 103 10.25 -21.08 -11.67
N THR A 104 9.04 -20.49 -11.71
CA THR A 104 8.66 -19.55 -12.77
C THR A 104 9.62 -18.35 -12.80
N VAL A 105 10.11 -17.99 -13.98
CA VAL A 105 10.99 -16.83 -14.19
C VAL A 105 10.48 -16.04 -15.39
N ILE A 106 10.55 -14.72 -15.29
CA ILE A 106 10.27 -13.81 -16.41
C ILE A 106 11.58 -13.55 -17.17
N ASN A 107 11.67 -14.08 -18.37
CA ASN A 107 12.83 -13.91 -19.24
C ASN A 107 12.87 -12.50 -19.86
N ALA A 108 11.71 -11.97 -20.25
CA ALA A 108 11.61 -10.66 -20.87
C ALA A 108 10.22 -10.05 -20.76
N VAL A 109 10.18 -8.72 -20.71
CA VAL A 109 8.95 -7.92 -20.76
C VAL A 109 9.09 -6.87 -21.86
N ARG A 110 8.04 -6.68 -22.66
CA ARG A 110 7.95 -5.63 -23.66
C ARG A 110 6.57 -4.98 -23.64
N ILE A 111 6.50 -3.70 -23.97
CA ILE A 111 5.25 -2.96 -24.13
C ILE A 111 5.26 -2.34 -25.52
N ASP A 112 4.21 -2.60 -26.31
CA ASP A 112 3.99 -2.00 -27.63
C ASP A 112 2.54 -1.51 -27.72
N GLY A 113 2.35 -0.18 -27.67
CA GLY A 113 1.02 0.42 -27.62
C GLY A 113 0.21 -0.05 -26.42
N ASP A 114 -0.87 -0.78 -26.68
CA ASP A 114 -1.79 -1.34 -25.68
C ASP A 114 -1.53 -2.82 -25.36
N LEU A 115 -0.43 -3.39 -25.88
CA LEU A 115 -0.05 -4.78 -25.68
C LEU A 115 1.21 -4.92 -24.81
N ALA A 116 1.10 -5.66 -23.71
CA ALA A 116 2.25 -6.19 -23.00
C ALA A 116 2.61 -7.58 -23.54
N SER A 117 3.89 -7.85 -23.79
CA SER A 117 4.38 -9.20 -24.09
C SER A 117 5.32 -9.65 -22.98
N ILE A 118 5.01 -10.79 -22.36
CA ILE A 118 5.77 -11.37 -21.25
C ILE A 118 6.26 -12.74 -21.70
N ASP A 119 7.57 -12.93 -21.65
CA ASP A 119 8.21 -14.22 -21.92
C ASP A 119 8.56 -14.90 -20.60
N LEU A 120 8.03 -16.09 -20.40
CA LEU A 120 8.22 -16.92 -19.21
C LEU A 120 9.14 -18.09 -19.53
N ASN A 121 9.83 -18.61 -18.52
CA ASN A 121 10.59 -19.84 -18.68
C ASN A 121 9.66 -21.07 -18.79
N ARG A 122 10.23 -22.22 -19.20
CA ARG A 122 9.46 -23.47 -19.37
C ARG A 122 8.82 -23.97 -18.07
N ALA A 123 9.39 -23.65 -16.91
CA ALA A 123 8.85 -24.07 -15.62
C ALA A 123 7.39 -23.63 -15.44
N PHE A 124 7.05 -22.41 -15.88
CA PHE A 124 5.67 -21.93 -15.87
C PHE A 124 4.68 -22.95 -16.46
N ALA A 125 5.01 -23.62 -17.56
CA ALA A 125 4.11 -24.58 -18.19
C ALA A 125 4.24 -26.00 -17.62
N ASP A 126 5.46 -26.44 -17.34
CA ASP A 126 5.75 -27.83 -16.99
C ASP A 126 5.38 -28.18 -15.54
N THR A 127 5.43 -27.20 -14.63
CA THR A 127 5.17 -27.41 -13.19
C THR A 127 3.80 -26.89 -12.74
N LEU A 128 2.97 -26.40 -13.67
CA LEU A 128 1.58 -26.04 -13.38
C LEU A 128 0.80 -27.25 -12.86
N PRO A 129 0.04 -27.10 -11.77
CA PRO A 129 -0.90 -28.12 -11.33
C PRO A 129 -1.87 -28.47 -12.46
N SER A 130 -2.17 -29.76 -12.61
CA SER A 130 -3.05 -30.20 -13.69
C SER A 130 -4.49 -29.77 -13.43
N GLY A 131 -5.14 -29.18 -14.43
CA GLY A 131 -6.55 -28.84 -14.42
C GLY A 131 -6.82 -27.46 -15.02
N SER A 132 -7.98 -27.29 -15.63
CA SER A 132 -8.34 -26.03 -16.28
C SER A 132 -8.39 -24.85 -15.32
N SER A 133 -8.84 -25.06 -14.07
CA SER A 133 -8.88 -24.01 -13.05
C SER A 133 -7.49 -23.49 -12.71
N ALA A 134 -6.52 -24.39 -12.49
CA ALA A 134 -5.16 -24.00 -12.13
C ALA A 134 -4.48 -23.20 -13.26
N GLU A 135 -4.61 -23.67 -14.51
CA GLU A 135 -4.07 -22.94 -15.68
C GLU A 135 -4.73 -21.56 -15.83
N MET A 136 -6.06 -21.49 -15.65
CA MET A 136 -6.80 -20.22 -15.74
C MET A 136 -6.38 -19.24 -14.64
N MET A 137 -6.25 -19.70 -13.39
CA MET A 137 -5.82 -18.85 -12.28
C MET A 137 -4.41 -18.32 -12.47
N ALA A 138 -3.47 -19.17 -12.90
CA ALA A 138 -2.09 -18.76 -13.18
C ALA A 138 -2.01 -17.69 -14.27
N VAL A 139 -2.72 -17.92 -15.38
CA VAL A 139 -2.72 -17.01 -16.52
C VAL A 139 -3.40 -15.69 -16.18
N TYR A 140 -4.62 -15.71 -15.64
CA TYR A 140 -5.35 -14.48 -15.35
C TYR A 140 -4.82 -13.73 -14.14
N SER A 141 -4.12 -14.40 -13.20
CA SER A 141 -3.33 -13.71 -12.20
C SER A 141 -2.32 -12.75 -12.83
N ILE A 142 -1.59 -13.19 -13.87
CA ILE A 142 -0.67 -12.31 -14.62
C ILE A 142 -1.46 -11.26 -15.38
N VAL A 143 -2.42 -11.67 -16.23
CA VAL A 143 -3.13 -10.76 -17.15
C VAL A 143 -3.84 -9.63 -16.37
N ASP A 144 -4.56 -9.97 -15.31
CA ASP A 144 -5.31 -9.00 -14.52
C ASP A 144 -4.38 -8.10 -13.70
N THR A 145 -3.30 -8.65 -13.13
CA THR A 145 -2.25 -7.86 -12.45
C THR A 145 -1.59 -6.85 -13.39
N VAL A 146 -1.34 -7.20 -14.65
CA VAL A 146 -0.75 -6.25 -15.60
C VAL A 146 -1.75 -5.14 -15.93
N THR A 147 -2.94 -5.52 -16.37
CA THR A 147 -3.92 -4.57 -16.92
C THR A 147 -4.48 -3.62 -15.86
N VAL A 148 -4.62 -4.06 -14.60
CA VAL A 148 -5.08 -3.21 -13.50
C VAL A 148 -4.07 -2.12 -13.12
N ASN A 149 -2.76 -2.41 -13.24
CA ASN A 149 -1.68 -1.50 -12.83
C ASN A 149 -1.23 -0.58 -13.97
N PHE A 150 -1.48 -0.99 -15.22
CA PHE A 150 -1.07 -0.26 -16.41
C PHE A 150 -2.29 0.00 -17.30
N PRO A 151 -3.09 1.05 -17.03
CA PRO A 151 -4.36 1.31 -17.75
C PRO A 151 -4.22 1.53 -19.26
N GLN A 152 -3.02 1.82 -19.74
CA GLN A 152 -2.72 1.90 -21.17
C GLN A 152 -2.63 0.52 -21.84
N ILE A 153 -2.47 -0.56 -21.07
CA ILE A 153 -2.34 -1.94 -21.56
C ILE A 153 -3.73 -2.60 -21.50
N SER A 154 -4.27 -2.95 -22.66
CA SER A 154 -5.58 -3.58 -22.80
C SER A 154 -5.48 -5.11 -22.92
N LYS A 155 -4.32 -5.61 -23.36
CA LYS A 155 -4.06 -7.03 -23.61
C LYS A 155 -2.67 -7.45 -23.18
N VAL A 156 -2.53 -8.73 -22.86
CA VAL A 156 -1.27 -9.36 -22.47
C VAL A 156 -1.03 -10.59 -23.33
N LYS A 157 0.15 -10.65 -23.96
CA LYS A 157 0.66 -11.79 -24.68
C LYS A 157 1.63 -12.56 -23.80
N LEU A 158 1.30 -13.82 -23.50
CA LEU A 158 2.19 -14.72 -22.77
C LEU A 158 2.92 -15.63 -23.76
N ASN A 159 4.24 -15.69 -23.63
CA ASN A 159 5.11 -16.59 -24.38
C ASN A 159 5.86 -17.49 -23.39
N VAL A 160 6.28 -18.67 -23.85
CA VAL A 160 7.09 -19.60 -23.05
C VAL A 160 8.35 -19.94 -23.83
N GLU A 161 9.53 -19.60 -23.30
CA GLU A 161 10.83 -19.79 -23.96
C GLU A 161 10.87 -19.17 -25.37
N GLY A 162 10.28 -17.99 -25.55
CA GLY A 162 10.18 -17.28 -26.82
C GLY A 162 9.12 -17.84 -27.78
N GLU A 163 8.43 -18.93 -27.43
CA GLU A 163 7.39 -19.54 -28.25
C GLU A 163 6.09 -18.72 -28.18
N GLN A 164 5.75 -18.05 -29.30
CA GLN A 164 4.57 -17.18 -29.36
C GLN A 164 3.26 -17.94 -29.51
N SER A 165 3.25 -19.13 -30.08
CA SER A 165 2.03 -19.93 -30.29
C SER A 165 1.94 -21.07 -29.28
N PHE A 166 2.23 -20.79 -28.02
CA PHE A 166 2.25 -21.81 -26.98
C PHE A 166 0.83 -22.18 -26.51
N GLN A 167 0.62 -23.44 -26.16
CA GLN A 167 -0.65 -23.95 -25.63
C GLN A 167 -0.40 -24.72 -24.34
N LEU A 168 -1.13 -24.34 -23.29
CA LEU A 168 -1.28 -25.17 -22.10
C LEU A 168 -2.28 -26.31 -22.40
N LYS A 169 -2.49 -27.22 -21.44
CA LYS A 169 -3.33 -28.40 -21.71
C LYS A 169 -4.81 -28.04 -21.91
N HIS A 170 -5.27 -26.96 -21.30
CA HIS A 170 -6.66 -26.52 -21.33
C HIS A 170 -6.83 -25.07 -21.83
N LEU A 171 -5.73 -24.31 -21.95
CA LEU A 171 -5.76 -22.90 -22.31
C LEU A 171 -4.77 -22.58 -23.43
N ASP A 172 -5.27 -21.92 -24.47
CA ASP A 172 -4.48 -21.47 -25.61
C ASP A 172 -3.86 -20.09 -25.32
N LEU A 173 -2.52 -19.99 -25.43
CA LEU A 173 -1.79 -18.73 -25.26
C LEU A 173 -1.35 -18.15 -26.60
N SER A 174 -1.80 -18.70 -27.73
CA SER A 174 -1.39 -18.28 -29.09
C SER A 174 -1.86 -16.88 -29.48
N GLU A 175 -2.90 -16.36 -28.84
CA GLU A 175 -3.41 -15.00 -29.03
C GLU A 175 -3.23 -14.15 -27.76
N PRO A 176 -3.13 -12.81 -27.87
CA PRO A 176 -3.15 -11.93 -26.70
C PRO A 176 -4.46 -12.02 -25.92
N LEU A 177 -4.35 -12.08 -24.60
CA LEU A 177 -5.45 -12.22 -23.66
C LEU A 177 -5.90 -10.87 -23.13
N SER A 178 -7.21 -10.65 -23.05
CA SER A 178 -7.82 -9.50 -22.35
C SER A 178 -8.11 -9.88 -20.90
N PRO A 179 -8.19 -8.94 -19.95
CA PRO A 179 -8.44 -9.28 -18.56
C PRO A 179 -9.83 -9.89 -18.35
N ASP A 180 -9.97 -10.73 -17.33
CA ASP A 180 -11.23 -11.35 -16.93
C ASP A 180 -11.49 -11.18 -15.43
N TYR A 181 -11.93 -9.98 -15.07
CA TYR A 181 -12.28 -9.64 -13.69
C TYR A 181 -13.54 -10.39 -13.17
N THR A 182 -14.19 -11.23 -13.97
CA THR A 182 -15.29 -12.10 -13.47
C THR A 182 -14.76 -13.24 -12.59
N LEU A 183 -13.46 -13.56 -12.72
CA LEU A 183 -12.75 -14.54 -11.91
C LEU A 183 -12.48 -14.03 -10.49
N GLU A 184 -12.52 -12.72 -10.28
CA GLU A 184 -12.34 -12.14 -8.94
C GLU A 184 -13.46 -12.56 -7.99
N LEU A 185 -13.13 -12.75 -6.71
CA LEU A 185 -14.13 -12.91 -5.67
C LEU A 185 -15.01 -11.65 -5.64
N PRO A 186 -16.35 -11.75 -5.70
CA PRO A 186 -17.20 -10.57 -5.68
C PRO A 186 -16.95 -9.86 -4.35
N GLN A 187 -16.66 -8.55 -4.41
CA GLN A 187 -16.53 -7.76 -3.19
C GLN A 187 -17.83 -7.91 -2.40
N GLN A 188 -17.76 -8.53 -1.22
CA GLN A 188 -18.88 -8.49 -0.30
C GLN A 188 -19.12 -7.02 0.02
N PRO A 189 -20.36 -6.52 -0.06
CA PRO A 189 -20.65 -5.14 0.32
C PRO A 189 -20.13 -4.95 1.74
N VAL A 190 -19.21 -4.00 1.91
CA VAL A 190 -18.75 -3.57 3.24
C VAL A 190 -20.02 -3.24 4.02
N PRO A 191 -20.33 -3.94 5.14
CA PRO A 191 -21.47 -3.58 5.97
C PRO A 191 -21.28 -2.12 6.34
N ASP A 192 -22.25 -1.28 5.99
CA ASP A 192 -22.20 0.17 6.10
C ASP A 192 -21.34 0.58 7.30
N ALA A 193 -20.20 1.23 7.02
CA ALA A 193 -19.48 1.96 8.02
C ALA A 193 -20.52 2.81 8.76
N ASP A 194 -20.64 2.60 10.07
CA ASP A 194 -21.54 3.31 10.96
C ASP A 194 -21.28 4.82 10.84
N VAL A 195 -21.93 5.45 9.86
CA VAL A 195 -22.03 6.91 9.73
C VAL A 195 -23.26 7.32 10.54
N SER A 196 -23.21 7.12 11.86
CA SER A 196 -24.03 7.89 12.77
C SER A 196 -23.29 9.17 13.15
N GLN A 197 -23.35 10.16 12.25
CA GLN A 197 -23.02 11.55 12.58
C GLN A 197 -24.01 12.15 13.60
N PRO A 198 -23.60 13.21 14.34
CA PRO A 198 -24.16 13.52 15.65
C PRO A 198 -25.27 14.59 15.65
N SER A 199 -26.01 14.59 16.78
CA SER A 199 -26.78 15.69 17.38
C SER A 199 -28.10 16.15 16.75
N LYS A 200 -29.17 16.06 17.55
CA LYS A 200 -29.87 17.25 18.09
C LYS A 200 -30.78 16.91 19.27
N LYS A 201 -30.42 17.40 20.46
CA LYS A 201 -31.40 17.74 21.50
C LYS A 201 -32.26 18.91 20.97
N LEU A 202 -33.59 18.78 21.00
CA LEU A 202 -34.46 19.92 21.24
C LEU A 202 -35.72 19.49 21.99
N LYS A 203 -36.01 20.25 23.05
CA LYS A 203 -37.18 20.20 23.93
C LYS A 203 -38.49 20.47 23.17
N GLU A 204 -39.57 19.80 23.55
CA GLU A 204 -40.92 20.36 23.77
C GLU A 204 -41.80 19.28 24.44
N LYS A 205 -42.15 19.38 25.73
CA LYS A 205 -43.30 20.09 26.31
C LYS A 205 -44.65 19.42 26.01
N GLN A 206 -45.09 18.52 26.90
CA GLN A 206 -46.46 18.46 27.43
C GLN A 206 -46.50 17.59 28.68
#